data_AF-A0A5C9D5P9-F1
#
_entry.id   AF-A0A5C9D5P9-F1
#
_cell.length_a   1.000
_cell.length_b   1.000
_cell.length_c   1.000
_cell.angle_alpha   90.00
_cell.angle_beta   90.00
_cell.angle_gamma   90.00
#
_symmetry.space_group_name_H-M   'P 1'
#
loop_
_entity.id
_entity.type
_entity.pdbx_description
1 polymer ?
#
loop_
_entity_poly.entity_id
_entity_poly.type
_entity_poly.pdbx_seq_one_letter_code
_entity_poly.pdbx_strand_id
1 'polypeptide(L)'
;MLSPKMSSTYSDGKDRRNSQVLPIEILGVTFTIRTDEDPEYIEGLVEELKQRLSAISSQMKIVDPLKLALVGNLLVLDELRRGNPRGTAESRDFEAENLIRDIDRKLGELGL
;
A
#
# COMPACT_ATOMS: atom_id res chain seq x y z
N MET A 1 45.01 5.73 -46.03
CA MET A 1 44.04 4.64 -45.90
C MET A 1 43.97 4.23 -44.43
N LEU A 2 42.74 4.11 -43.92
CA LEU A 2 42.24 3.43 -42.72
C LEU A 2 42.97 3.60 -41.37
N SER A 3 42.32 4.34 -40.46
CA SER A 3 42.34 4.04 -39.03
C SER A 3 41.63 2.71 -38.74
N PRO A 4 41.87 2.11 -37.57
CA PRO A 4 40.74 1.89 -36.67
C PRO A 4 41.00 2.47 -35.29
N LYS A 5 40.07 3.32 -34.83
CA LYS A 5 40.00 3.79 -33.45
C LYS A 5 39.67 2.61 -32.53
N MET A 6 40.52 2.39 -31.52
CA MET A 6 40.08 1.83 -30.26
C MET A 6 39.06 2.80 -29.66
N SER A 7 37.79 2.40 -29.66
CA SER A 7 36.75 3.00 -28.83
C SER A 7 35.96 1.84 -28.25
N SER A 8 36.58 1.18 -27.26
CA SER A 8 35.85 0.32 -26.35
C SER A 8 35.00 1.23 -25.47
N THR A 9 33.83 1.59 -25.99
CA THR A 9 32.75 2.14 -25.20
C THR A 9 32.19 0.99 -24.37
N TYR A 10 32.81 0.73 -23.23
CA TYR A 10 32.05 0.19 -22.10
C TYR A 10 31.02 1.27 -21.77
N SER A 11 29.79 1.04 -22.24
CA SER A 11 28.59 1.77 -21.86
C SER A 11 28.33 1.51 -20.37
N ASP A 12 29.13 2.14 -19.52
CA ASP A 12 28.80 2.37 -18.13
C ASP A 12 27.69 3.44 -18.08
N GLY A 13 26.62 3.16 -17.32
CA GLY A 13 25.64 4.18 -16.98
C GLY A 13 24.22 4.06 -17.55
N LYS A 14 23.68 2.84 -17.72
CA LYS A 14 22.22 2.66 -17.89
C LYS A 14 21.59 1.91 -16.71
N ASP A 15 21.92 2.31 -15.50
CA ASP A 15 21.19 1.87 -14.29
C ASP A 15 21.37 2.86 -13.13
N ARG A 16 21.03 4.12 -13.37
CA ARG A 16 20.61 5.02 -12.30
C ARG A 16 19.13 5.30 -12.48
N ARG A 17 18.29 4.30 -12.19
CA ARG A 17 16.89 4.59 -11.85
C ARG A 17 16.95 5.65 -10.76
N ASN A 18 16.47 6.85 -11.07
CA ASN A 18 16.63 8.03 -10.23
C ASN A 18 15.67 7.87 -9.03
N SER A 19 16.01 6.96 -8.11
CA SER A 19 15.18 6.65 -6.96
C SER A 19 15.23 7.82 -6.00
N GLN A 20 14.06 8.37 -5.75
CA GLN A 20 13.87 9.51 -4.86
C GLN A 20 13.32 9.05 -3.50
N VAL A 21 13.60 9.86 -2.48
CA VAL A 21 13.14 9.63 -1.11
C VAL A 21 11.98 10.59 -0.85
N LEU A 22 10.79 10.05 -0.60
CA LEU A 22 9.57 10.83 -0.36
C LEU A 22 9.12 10.63 1.10
N PRO A 23 8.94 11.70 1.89
CA PRO A 23 8.29 11.61 3.19
C PRO A 23 6.78 11.45 3.00
N ILE A 24 6.20 10.47 3.69
CA ILE A 24 4.76 10.24 3.70
C ILE A 24 4.25 10.15 5.13
N GLU A 25 3.00 10.59 5.32
CA GLU A 25 2.31 10.57 6.61
C GLU A 25 0.99 9.83 6.43
N ILE A 26 0.80 8.72 7.15
CA ILE A 26 -0.43 7.93 7.13
C ILE A 26 -0.75 7.53 8.57
N LEU A 27 -2.00 7.71 8.99
CA LEU A 27 -2.47 7.31 10.33
C LEU A 27 -1.64 7.90 11.49
N GLY A 28 -1.13 9.13 11.32
CA GLY A 28 -0.29 9.81 12.31
C GLY A 28 1.16 9.31 12.39
N VAL A 29 1.56 8.40 11.50
CA VAL A 29 2.94 7.92 11.38
C VAL A 29 3.58 8.54 10.16
N THR A 30 4.74 9.18 10.36
CA THR A 30 5.57 9.73 9.30
C THR A 30 6.74 8.80 9.02
N PHE A 31 6.94 8.42 7.76
CA PHE A 31 8.08 7.62 7.32
C PHE A 31 8.49 8.00 5.90
N THR A 32 9.64 7.52 5.45
CA THR A 32 10.13 7.80 4.09
C THR A 32 10.07 6.55 3.23
N ILE A 33 9.68 6.73 1.98
CA ILE A 33 9.70 5.67 0.96
C ILE A 33 10.72 6.02 -0.11
N ARG A 34 11.42 4.99 -0.62
CA ARG A 34 12.29 5.10 -1.79
C ARG A 34 11.56 4.52 -2.98
N THR A 35 11.41 5.31 -4.03
CA THR A 35 10.68 4.90 -5.23
C THR A 35 11.31 5.49 -6.48
N ASP A 36 11.19 4.81 -7.60
CA ASP A 36 11.50 5.29 -8.95
C ASP A 36 10.27 5.87 -9.66
N GLU A 37 9.10 5.82 -9.02
CA GLU A 37 7.85 6.41 -9.48
C GLU A 37 7.81 7.95 -9.33
N ASP A 38 6.89 8.58 -10.06
CA ASP A 38 6.64 10.02 -10.01
C ASP A 38 6.14 10.47 -8.62
N PRO A 39 6.67 11.59 -8.04
CA PRO A 39 6.21 12.10 -6.74
C PRO A 39 4.72 12.39 -6.69
N GLU A 40 4.18 13.01 -7.74
CA GLU A 40 2.79 13.44 -7.82
C GLU A 40 1.86 12.22 -7.81
N TYR A 41 2.29 11.14 -8.47
CA TYR A 41 1.59 9.86 -8.43
C TYR A 41 1.56 9.25 -7.03
N ILE A 42 2.71 9.23 -6.35
CA ILE A 42 2.83 8.69 -4.99
C ILE A 42 2.03 9.52 -3.99
N GLU A 43 2.07 10.86 -4.09
CA GLU A 43 1.24 11.76 -3.29
C GLU A 43 -0.25 11.49 -3.52
N GLY A 44 -0.66 11.29 -4.78
CA GLY A 44 -2.02 10.89 -5.12
C GLY A 44 -2.45 9.59 -4.43
N LEU A 45 -1.61 8.55 -4.46
CA LEU A 45 -1.88 7.28 -3.77
C LEU A 45 -2.00 7.44 -2.25
N VAL A 46 -1.15 8.28 -1.65
CA VAL A 46 -1.20 8.57 -0.21
C VAL A 46 -2.51 9.26 0.16
N GLU A 47 -2.93 10.26 -0.61
CA GLU A 47 -4.18 10.97 -0.37
C GLU A 47 -5.41 10.08 -0.59
N GLU A 48 -5.42 9.24 -1.62
CA GLU A 48 -6.48 8.25 -1.84
C GLU A 48 -6.58 7.27 -0.66
N LEU A 49 -5.44 6.76 -0.20
CA LEU A 49 -5.38 5.86 0.96
C LEU A 49 -5.91 6.54 2.23
N LYS A 50 -5.52 7.80 2.50
CA LYS A 50 -6.03 8.57 3.64
C LYS A 50 -7.54 8.75 3.59
N GLN A 51 -8.08 9.13 2.43
CA GLN A 51 -9.51 9.30 2.23
C GLN A 51 -10.27 7.99 2.49
N ARG A 52 -9.75 6.87 1.98
CA ARG A 52 -10.35 5.54 2.18
C ARG A 52 -10.33 5.12 3.65
N LEU A 53 -9.20 5.30 4.34
CA LEU A 53 -9.09 5.00 5.77
C LEU A 53 -10.01 5.89 6.62
N SER A 54 -10.16 7.18 6.26
CA SER A 54 -11.10 8.10 6.92
C SER A 54 -12.57 7.66 6.76
N ALA A 55 -12.95 7.20 5.57
CA ALA A 55 -14.29 6.66 5.31
C ALA A 55 -14.56 5.39 6.16
N ILE A 56 -13.62 4.46 6.20
CA ILE A 56 -13.72 3.23 7.00
C ILE A 56 -13.81 3.54 8.50
N SER A 57 -12.95 4.46 8.99
CA SER A 57 -12.98 4.92 10.38
C SER A 57 -14.36 5.46 10.76
N SER A 58 -14.95 6.29 9.89
CA SER A 58 -16.25 6.91 10.13
C SER A 58 -17.40 5.91 10.10
N GLN A 59 -17.38 4.96 9.15
CA GLN A 59 -18.44 3.95 8.99
C GLN A 59 -18.41 2.89 10.09
N MET A 60 -17.21 2.38 10.43
CA MET A 60 -17.04 1.27 11.37
C MET A 60 -16.72 1.72 12.80
N LYS A 61 -16.61 3.03 13.05
CA LYS A 61 -16.25 3.65 14.35
C LYS A 61 -14.94 3.10 14.93
N ILE A 62 -14.00 2.76 14.05
CA ILE A 62 -12.66 2.30 14.44
C ILE A 62 -11.79 3.52 14.72
N VAL A 63 -11.31 3.62 15.96
CA VAL A 63 -10.42 4.70 16.42
C VAL A 63 -8.96 4.26 16.43
N ASP A 64 -8.71 2.97 16.64
CA ASP A 64 -7.35 2.42 16.71
C ASP A 64 -6.68 2.40 15.31
N PRO A 65 -5.52 3.08 15.13
CA PRO A 65 -4.84 3.17 13.84
C PRO A 65 -4.42 1.81 13.26
N LEU A 66 -3.97 0.88 14.10
CA LEU A 66 -3.52 -0.44 13.65
C LEU A 66 -4.71 -1.29 13.18
N LYS A 67 -5.80 -1.33 13.95
CA LYS A 67 -7.04 -2.02 13.55
C LYS A 67 -7.59 -1.42 12.26
N LEU A 68 -7.57 -0.09 12.13
CA LEU A 68 -8.02 0.60 10.92
C LEU A 68 -7.16 0.22 9.71
N ALA A 69 -5.83 0.15 9.86
CA ALA A 69 -4.93 -0.30 8.80
C ALA A 69 -5.21 -1.76 8.39
N LEU A 70 -5.40 -2.66 9.35
CA LEU A 70 -5.70 -4.08 9.08
C LEU A 70 -7.02 -4.26 8.33
N VAL A 71 -8.09 -3.62 8.81
CA VAL A 71 -9.41 -3.67 8.16
C VAL A 71 -9.35 -3.04 6.78
N GLY A 72 -8.69 -1.88 6.64
CA GLY A 72 -8.52 -1.23 5.35
C GLY A 72 -7.83 -2.11 4.31
N ASN A 73 -6.74 -2.78 4.69
CA ASN A 73 -6.02 -3.71 3.82
C ASN A 73 -6.87 -4.93 3.45
N LEU A 74 -7.62 -5.50 4.40
CA LEU A 74 -8.50 -6.65 4.13
C LEU A 74 -9.61 -6.30 3.13
N LEU A 75 -10.17 -5.08 3.22
CA LEU A 75 -11.12 -4.59 2.24
C LEU A 75 -10.50 -4.41 0.85
N VAL A 76 -9.27 -3.86 0.75
CA VAL A 76 -8.57 -3.77 -0.55
C VAL A 76 -8.34 -5.16 -1.15
N LEU A 77 -7.90 -6.11 -0.33
CA LEU A 77 -7.67 -7.49 -0.78
C LEU A 77 -8.96 -8.18 -1.23
N ASP A 78 -10.07 -7.95 -0.52
CA ASP A 78 -11.38 -8.44 -0.93
C ASP A 78 -11.83 -7.82 -2.25
N GLU A 79 -11.68 -6.50 -2.44
CA GLU A 79 -11.95 -5.80 -3.70
C GLU A 79 -11.10 -6.36 -4.86
N LEU A 80 -9.79 -6.55 -4.65
CA LEU A 80 -8.89 -7.13 -5.64
C LEU A 80 -9.30 -8.56 -6.01
N ARG A 81 -9.78 -9.35 -5.04
CA ARG A 81 -10.25 -10.72 -5.25
C ARG A 81 -11.60 -10.76 -5.98
N ARG A 82 -12.50 -9.82 -5.69
CA ARG A 82 -13.80 -9.66 -6.34
C ARG A 82 -13.71 -9.08 -7.75
N GLY A 83 -12.75 -8.19 -8.00
CA GLY A 83 -12.43 -7.65 -9.32
C GLY A 83 -11.74 -8.65 -10.24
N ASN A 84 -11.31 -9.80 -9.70
CA ASN A 84 -10.79 -10.92 -10.47
C ASN A 84 -11.96 -11.89 -10.76
N PRO A 85 -12.47 -12.03 -12.01
CA PRO A 85 -13.69 -12.78 -12.34
C PRO A 85 -13.60 -14.31 -12.12
N ARG A 86 -12.57 -14.81 -11.41
CA ARG A 86 -12.38 -16.23 -11.09
C ARG A 86 -12.84 -16.64 -9.68
N GLY A 87 -13.41 -15.72 -8.89
CA GLY A 87 -13.86 -16.01 -7.52
C GLY A 87 -15.28 -15.50 -7.23
N THR A 88 -16.27 -15.99 -7.96
CA THR A 88 -17.67 -15.57 -7.79
C THR A 88 -18.32 -16.12 -6.52
N ALA A 89 -18.73 -15.19 -5.65
CA ALA A 89 -20.14 -14.95 -5.29
C ALA A 89 -20.82 -15.56 -4.04
N GLU A 90 -20.12 -16.15 -3.05
CA GLU A 90 -20.79 -16.77 -1.88
C GLU A 90 -20.45 -16.27 -0.45
N SER A 91 -19.68 -15.20 -0.24
CA SER A 91 -19.39 -14.71 1.14
C SER A 91 -19.74 -13.23 1.36
N ARG A 92 -20.85 -12.79 0.77
CA ARG A 92 -21.20 -11.36 0.69
C ARG A 92 -21.65 -10.71 2.02
N ASP A 93 -21.84 -11.48 3.09
CA ASP A 93 -22.13 -10.95 4.43
C ASP A 93 -21.05 -11.33 5.47
N PHE A 94 -19.86 -11.77 5.01
CA PHE A 94 -18.78 -12.10 5.94
C PHE A 94 -18.14 -10.81 6.49
N GLU A 95 -18.72 -10.34 7.59
CA GLU A 95 -17.96 -10.22 8.83
C GLU A 95 -16.99 -9.04 8.99
N ALA A 96 -17.35 -7.80 8.63
CA ALA A 96 -16.58 -6.66 9.14
C ALA A 96 -16.58 -6.64 10.69
N GLU A 97 -17.74 -6.90 11.32
CA GLU A 97 -17.85 -6.99 12.78
C GLU A 97 -17.14 -8.21 13.37
N ASN A 98 -17.27 -9.39 12.76
CA ASN A 98 -16.60 -10.59 13.28
C ASN A 98 -15.08 -10.56 13.00
N LEU A 99 -14.64 -9.90 11.93
CA LEU A 99 -13.22 -9.62 11.69
C LEU A 99 -12.64 -8.68 12.75
N ILE A 100 -13.36 -7.60 13.10
CA ILE A 100 -12.95 -6.72 14.22
C ILE A 100 -12.88 -7.51 15.53
N ARG A 101 -13.89 -8.35 15.82
CA ARG A 101 -13.89 -9.22 17.01
C ARG A 101 -12.73 -10.22 17.02
N ASP A 102 -12.40 -10.80 15.87
CA ASP A 102 -11.30 -11.76 15.74
C ASP A 102 -9.94 -11.08 15.89
N ILE A 103 -9.80 -9.85 15.40
CA ILE A 103 -8.61 -9.01 15.60
C ILE A 103 -8.50 -8.63 17.09
N ASP A 104 -9.58 -8.20 17.73
CA ASP A 104 -9.60 -7.86 19.16
C ASP A 104 -9.21 -9.06 20.04
N ARG A 105 -9.74 -10.25 19.74
CA ARG A 105 -9.36 -11.49 20.44
C ARG A 105 -7.86 -11.77 20.30
N LYS A 106 -7.33 -11.73 19.07
CA LYS A 106 -5.92 -12.03 18.79
C LYS A 106 -4.97 -10.99 19.40
N LEU A 107 -5.34 -9.72 19.44
CA LEU A 107 -4.53 -8.68 20.09
C LEU A 107 -4.52 -8.85 21.62
N GLY A 108 -5.67 -9.18 22.22
CA GLY A 108 -5.75 -9.49 23.65
C GLY A 108 -4.94 -10.72 24.06
N GLU A 109 -4.89 -11.76 23.22
CA GLU A 109 -4.02 -12.94 23.43
C GLU A 109 -2.52 -12.59 23.37
N LEU A 110 -2.15 -11.55 22.63
CA LEU A 110 -0.77 -11.05 22.52
C LEU A 110 -0.40 -10.04 23.62
N GLY A 111 -1.34 -9.63 24.47
CA GLY A 111 -1.11 -8.70 25.58
C GLY A 111 -0.87 -7.25 25.15
N LEU A 112 -1.37 -6.86 23.98
CA LEU A 112 -1.31 -5.50 23.42
C LEU A 112 -2.65 -4.76 23.55
#